data_AF-A0A5P9GSH4-F1
#
_entry.id   AF-A0A5P9GSH4-F1
#
_cell.length_a   1.000
_cell.length_b   1.000
_cell.length_c   1.000
_cell.angle_alpha   90.00
_cell.angle_beta   90.00
_cell.angle_gamma   90.00
#
_symmetry.space_group_name_H-M   'P 1'
#
loop_
_entity.id
_entity.type
_entity.pdbx_description
1 polymer ?
#
loop_
_entity_poly.entity_id
_entity_poly.type
_entity_poly.pdbx_seq_one_letter_code
_entity_poly.pdbx_strand_id
1 'polypeptide(L)' 'MSLTAFLKHIGTDDKGATAVEYGLIVSLIVLAMLGALQGVANENSRVWSEVEAAATDASS' A
#
# COMPACT_ATOMS: atom_id res chain seq x y z
N MET A 1 11.84 -37.74 -13.85
CA MET A 1 11.26 -37.48 -12.53
C MET A 1 9.78 -37.81 -12.60
N SER A 2 9.22 -38.63 -11.71
CA SER A 2 7.78 -38.98 -11.78
C SER A 2 6.92 -37.83 -11.25
N LEU A 3 5.70 -37.69 -11.78
CA LEU A 3 4.75 -36.64 -11.40
C LEU A 3 4.48 -36.62 -9.88
N THR A 4 4.41 -37.80 -9.26
CA THR A 4 4.19 -37.96 -7.82
C THR A 4 5.34 -37.39 -6.99
N ALA A 5 6.59 -37.53 -7.46
CA ALA A 5 7.76 -36.98 -6.79
C ALA A 5 7.81 -35.45 -6.91
N PHE A 6 7.39 -34.90 -8.06
CA PHE A 6 7.29 -33.47 -8.28
C PHE A 6 6.22 -32.81 -7.39
N LEU A 7 5.02 -33.39 -7.33
CA LEU A 7 3.93 -32.88 -6.47
C LEU A 7 4.29 -32.96 -4.99
N LYS A 8 4.98 -34.03 -4.55
CA LYS A 8 5.47 -34.15 -3.18
C LYS A 8 6.52 -33.08 -2.86
N HIS A 9 7.43 -32.79 -3.78
CA HIS A 9 8.47 -31.79 -3.60
C HIS A 9 7.88 -30.38 -3.39
N ILE A 10 6.91 -29.99 -4.22
CA ILE A 10 6.21 -28.70 -4.07
C ILE A 10 5.41 -28.64 -2.76
N GLY A 11 4.71 -29.72 -2.40
CA GLY A 11 3.93 -29.76 -1.15
C GLY A 11 4.79 -29.71 0.13
N THR A 12 6.09 -29.99 0.04
CA THR A 12 7.05 -29.90 1.16
C THR A 12 7.95 -28.66 1.11
N ASP A 13 7.75 -27.75 0.15
CA ASP A 13 8.61 -26.58 -0.01
C ASP A 13 8.10 -25.37 0.79
N ASP A 14 8.76 -25.11 1.92
CA ASP A 14 8.47 -23.97 2.80
C ASP A 14 8.81 -22.61 2.16
N LYS A 15 9.60 -22.58 1.07
CA LYS A 15 9.91 -21.35 0.34
C LYS A 15 8.68 -20.76 -0.35
N GLY A 16 7.77 -21.62 -0.82
CA GLY A 16 6.51 -21.19 -1.40
C GLY A 16 5.58 -20.58 -0.34
N ALA A 17 5.51 -21.21 0.84
CA ALA A 17 4.73 -20.70 1.96
C ALA A 17 5.26 -19.34 2.46
N THR A 18 6.57 -19.20 2.60
CA THR A 18 7.21 -17.92 2.99
C THR A 18 7.04 -16.83 1.93
N ALA A 19 7.05 -17.15 0.64
CA ALA A 19 6.77 -16.16 -0.41
C ALA A 19 5.37 -15.54 -0.29
N VAL A 20 4.37 -16.34 0.13
CA VAL A 20 3.01 -15.85 0.38
C VAL A 20 2.96 -14.95 1.62
N GLU A 21 3.64 -15.32 2.71
CA GLU A 21 3.68 -14.51 3.94
C GLU A 21 4.36 -13.16 3.71
N TYR A 22 5.55 -13.14 3.10
CA TYR A 22 6.24 -11.89 2.78
C TYR A 22 5.49 -11.09 1.72
N GLY A 23 4.86 -11.74 0.74
CA GLY A 23 3.97 -11.10 -0.23
C GLY A 23 2.78 -10.41 0.43
N LEU A 24 2.17 -11.04 1.44
CA LEU A 24 1.09 -10.46 2.23
C LEU A 24 1.58 -9.25 3.06
N ILE A 25 2.73 -9.36 3.74
CA ILE A 25 3.31 -8.26 4.53
C ILE A 25 3.55 -7.04 3.62
N VAL A 26 4.19 -7.22 2.47
CA VAL A 26 4.45 -6.13 1.51
C VAL A 26 3.14 -5.51 1.02
N SER A 27 2.14 -6.33 0.72
CA SER A 27 0.81 -5.86 0.31
C SER A 27 0.17 -4.97 1.37
N LEU A 28 0.22 -5.38 2.65
CA LEU A 28 -0.30 -4.59 3.77
C LEU A 28 0.45 -3.27 3.97
N ILE A 29 1.78 -3.27 3.77
CA ILE A 29 2.58 -2.03 3.80
C ILE A 29 2.13 -1.08 2.70
N VAL A 30 1.92 -1.57 1.47
CA VAL A 30 1.42 -0.75 0.36
C VAL A 30 0.04 -0.15 0.68
N LEU A 31 -0.88 -0.93 1.23
CA LEU A 31 -2.20 -0.42 1.62
C LEU A 31 -2.10 0.69 2.69
N ALA A 32 -1.22 0.52 3.69
CA ALA A 32 -0.97 1.56 4.68
C ALA A 32 -0.38 2.85 4.05
N MET A 33 0.55 2.69 3.10
CA MET A 33 1.12 3.82 2.35
C MET A 33 0.05 4.56 1.54
N LEU A 34 -0.86 3.86 0.88
CA LEU A 34 -1.97 4.48 0.15
C LEU A 34 -2.85 5.34 1.07
N GLY A 35 -3.17 4.84 2.27
CA GLY A 35 -3.91 5.61 3.27
C GLY A 35 -3.18 6.88 3.73
N ALA A 36 -1.88 6.77 3.99
CA ALA A 36 -1.05 7.91 4.37
C ALA A 36 -0.97 8.98 3.26
N LEU A 37 -0.76 8.56 2.01
CA LEU A 37 -0.70 9.45 0.85
C LEU A 37 -2.03 10.18 0.62
N GLN A 38 -3.16 9.50 0.79
CA GLN A 38 -4.47 10.14 0.73
C GLN A 38 -4.65 11.19 1.82
N GLY A 39 -4.17 10.93 3.03
CA GLY A 39 -4.16 11.89 4.13
C GLY A 39 -3.38 13.16 3.78
N VAL A 40 -2.17 13.02 3.22
CA VAL A 40 -1.35 14.14 2.77
C VAL A 40 -2.03 14.94 1.66
N ALA A 41 -2.64 14.27 0.68
CA ALA A 41 -3.32 14.94 -0.43
C ALA A 41 -4.53 15.78 0.05
N ASN A 42 -5.31 15.22 0.98
CA ASN A 42 -6.47 15.90 1.57
C ASN A 42 -6.03 17.13 2.36
N GLU A 43 -5.00 16.99 3.19
CA GLU A 43 -4.47 18.09 3.99
C GLU A 43 -3.87 19.20 3.11
N ASN A 44 -3.10 18.86 2.09
CA ASN A 44 -2.58 19.84 1.15
C ASN A 44 -3.72 20.60 0.45
N SER A 45 -4.79 19.91 0.04
CA SER A 45 -5.96 20.55 -0.56
C SER A 45 -6.66 21.51 0.41
N ARG A 46 -6.76 21.13 1.69
CA ARG A 46 -7.32 21.98 2.75
C ARG A 46 -6.50 23.26 2.94
N VAL A 47 -5.18 23.15 3.03
CA VAL A 47 -4.28 24.30 3.19
C VAL A 47 -4.43 25.29 2.04
N TRP A 48 -4.49 24.83 0.80
CA TRP A 48 -4.65 25.75 -0.35
C TRP A 48 -6.03 26.42 -0.37
N SER A 49 -7.08 25.71 0.03
CA SER A 49 -8.42 26.30 0.19
C SER A 49 -8.44 27.39 1.26
N GLU A 50 -7.76 27.17 2.39
CA GLU A 50 -7.62 28.18 3.45
C GLU A 50 -6.83 29.41 2.98
N VAL A 51 -5.75 29.19 2.21
CA VAL A 51 -4.98 30.29 1.60
C VAL A 51 -5.80 31.08 0.59
N GLU A 52 -6.59 30.41 -0.25
CA GLU A 52 -7.47 31.05 -1.23
C GLU A 52 -8.54 31.91 -0.54
N ALA A 53 -9.16 31.38 0.52
CA ALA A 53 -10.12 32.13 1.33
C ALA A 53 -9.48 33.37 1.96
N ALA A 54 -8.33 33.21 2.61
CA ALA A 54 -7.61 34.33 3.24
C ALA A 54 -7.16 35.39 2.22
N ALA A 55 -6.74 34.98 1.02
CA ALA A 55 -6.37 35.89 -0.05
C ALA A 55 -7.58 36.69 -0.58
N THR A 56 -8.74 36.03 -0.70
CA THR A 56 -9.98 36.67 -1.12
C THR A 56 -10.42 37.71 -0.10
N ASP A 57 -10.45 37.35 1.19
CA ASP A 57 -10.81 38.26 2.29
C ASP A 57 -9.89 39.47 2.37
N ALA A 58 -8.58 39.30 2.13
CA ALA A 58 -7.62 40.41 2.13
C ALA A 58 -7.78 41.36 0.92
N SER A 59 -8.46 40.92 -0.14
CA SER A 59 -8.64 41.67 -1.39
C SER A 59 -9.95 42.46 -1.47
N SER A 60 -10.89 42.20 -0.56
CA SER A 60 -12.19 42.88 -0.42
C SER A 60 -12.16 43.96 0.66
#